data_AF-A0A956KN47-F1
#
_entry.id   AF-A0A956KN47-F1
#
_cell.length_a   1.000
_cell.length_b   1.000
_cell.length_c   1.000
_cell.angle_alpha   90.00
_cell.angle_beta   90.00
_cell.angle_gamma   90.00
#
_symmetry.space_group_name_H-M   'P 1'
#
loop_
_entity.id
_entity.type
_entity.pdbx_description
1 polymer ?
#
loop_
_entity_poly.entity_id
_entity_poly.type
_entity_poly.pdbx_seq_one_letter_code
_entity_poly.pdbx_strand_id
1 'polypeptide(L)'
;NEIWRVSRSRSLIAKFTMFYTLASLGPIVIFYSLAQPVLANVGSWAVTPVVTTSLGLILLNRFLPNQTVRWRAAVIGGLLSAALFEFGKIAFGQYLSMVAINTYEGIYGSLAILPVFVVWAYVSWLIVLLGAETTFVVHHLSSVAREGYVQPGHRVQRRLLPTPGRTAARLMLAIADNYDRGAELRRNAPAGDEDGPEKLRSVGMTVDALNERFDIGLAPIVTIADQLERAGLIVALGGDQGYVPGLPLEQIELARVLHMFDGGDVKSARADSLAELFDELDELQGRKVGELDFQTLIVMERARREGKPVERRRLRRLPAAE
;
A
#
# COMPACT_ATOMS: atom_id res chain seq x y z
N ASN A 1 -9.42 -11.57 0.04
CA ASN A 1 -9.60 -11.05 -1.32
C ASN A 1 -8.24 -10.62 -1.84
N GLU A 2 -7.36 -11.60 -2.00
CA GLU A 2 -5.91 -11.41 -2.13
C GLU A 2 -5.53 -10.94 -3.53
N ILE A 3 -6.25 -11.43 -4.54
CA ILE A 3 -6.11 -11.05 -5.96
C ILE A 3 -6.38 -9.54 -6.17
N TRP A 4 -7.32 -8.95 -5.42
CA TRP A 4 -7.67 -7.52 -5.54
C TRP A 4 -7.04 -6.64 -4.46
N ARG A 5 -6.26 -7.22 -3.53
CA ARG A 5 -5.59 -6.53 -2.40
C ARG A 5 -6.46 -5.47 -1.69
N VAL A 6 -7.76 -5.75 -1.50
CA VAL A 6 -8.69 -4.85 -0.78
C VAL A 6 -8.79 -5.29 0.67
N SER A 7 -8.43 -4.40 1.60
CA SER A 7 -8.44 -4.60 3.06
C SER A 7 -9.77 -4.33 3.74
N ARG A 8 -10.82 -3.88 3.02
CA ARG A 8 -12.18 -3.80 3.59
C ARG A 8 -12.85 -5.16 3.58
N SER A 9 -13.13 -5.70 4.78
CA SER A 9 -14.01 -6.84 4.95
C SER A 9 -15.42 -6.44 4.46
N ARG A 10 -15.91 -7.14 3.43
CA ARG A 10 -17.31 -7.00 2.98
C ARG A 10 -18.25 -7.33 4.14
N SER A 11 -19.39 -6.66 4.22
CA SER A 11 -20.48 -7.10 5.09
C SER A 11 -20.84 -8.54 4.72
N LEU A 12 -21.15 -9.37 5.72
CA LEU A 12 -21.53 -10.78 5.53
C LEU A 12 -22.66 -10.91 4.50
N ILE A 13 -23.57 -9.95 4.48
CA ILE A 13 -24.68 -9.84 3.53
C ILE A 13 -24.17 -9.75 2.08
N ALA A 14 -23.19 -8.89 1.78
CA ALA A 14 -22.67 -8.77 0.41
C ALA A 14 -21.91 -10.02 -0.07
N LYS A 15 -21.25 -10.75 0.84
CA LYS A 15 -20.64 -12.05 0.52
C LYS A 15 -21.72 -13.10 0.23
N PHE A 16 -22.78 -13.11 1.05
CA PHE A 16 -23.90 -14.02 0.90
C PHE A 16 -24.68 -13.76 -0.39
N THR A 17 -24.99 -12.51 -0.74
CA THR A 17 -25.70 -12.18 -1.98
C THR A 17 -24.87 -12.53 -3.21
N MET A 18 -23.56 -12.30 -3.19
CA MET A 18 -22.68 -12.64 -4.31
C MET A 18 -22.51 -14.16 -4.47
N PHE A 19 -22.42 -14.88 -3.35
CA PHE A 19 -22.42 -16.34 -3.35
C PHE A 19 -23.76 -16.89 -3.84
N TYR A 20 -24.88 -16.34 -3.35
CA TYR A 20 -26.23 -16.77 -3.70
C TYR A 20 -26.56 -16.51 -5.17
N THR A 21 -26.18 -15.35 -5.71
CA THR A 21 -26.35 -15.04 -7.13
C THR A 21 -25.48 -15.92 -8.01
N LEU A 22 -24.24 -16.20 -7.63
CA LEU A 22 -23.38 -17.10 -8.41
C LEU A 22 -23.82 -18.56 -8.31
N ALA A 23 -24.30 -18.98 -7.14
CA ALA A 23 -24.85 -20.32 -6.92
C ALA A 23 -26.19 -20.54 -7.63
N SER A 24 -26.99 -19.49 -7.87
CA SER A 24 -28.26 -19.60 -8.61
C SER A 24 -28.07 -19.39 -10.12
N LEU A 25 -27.40 -18.32 -10.55
CA LEU A 25 -27.20 -18.02 -11.97
C LEU A 25 -26.16 -18.94 -12.62
N GLY A 26 -25.10 -19.32 -11.91
CA GLY A 26 -24.02 -20.14 -12.45
C GLY A 26 -24.53 -21.46 -13.06
N PRO A 27 -25.27 -22.29 -12.30
CA PRO A 27 -25.85 -23.51 -12.82
C PRO A 27 -26.84 -23.27 -13.96
N ILE A 28 -27.65 -22.22 -13.91
CA ILE A 28 -28.62 -21.90 -14.97
C ILE A 28 -27.90 -21.57 -16.29
N VAL A 29 -26.84 -20.77 -16.23
CA VAL A 29 -26.04 -20.40 -17.41
C VAL A 29 -25.31 -21.61 -17.97
N ILE A 30 -24.76 -22.47 -17.11
CA ILE A 30 -24.08 -23.71 -17.52
C ILE A 30 -25.08 -24.69 -18.15
N PHE A 31 -26.25 -24.88 -17.53
CA PHE A 31 -27.32 -25.74 -18.03
C PHE A 31 -27.87 -25.24 -19.37
N TYR A 32 -28.08 -23.93 -19.50
CA TYR A 32 -28.47 -23.30 -20.75
C TYR A 32 -27.41 -23.50 -21.84
N SER A 33 -26.13 -23.32 -21.52
CA SER A 33 -25.03 -23.54 -22.47
C SER A 33 -24.89 -25.00 -22.90
N LEU A 34 -25.16 -25.96 -22.01
CA LEU A 34 -25.15 -27.39 -22.32
C LEU A 34 -26.37 -27.82 -23.14
N ALA A 35 -27.50 -27.11 -23.01
CA ALA A 35 -28.71 -27.38 -23.76
C ALA A 35 -28.69 -26.80 -25.20
N GLN A 36 -27.79 -25.86 -25.50
CA GLN A 36 -27.67 -25.21 -26.82
C GLN A 36 -27.56 -26.16 -28.01
N PRO A 37 -26.76 -27.26 -27.99
CA PRO A 37 -26.71 -28.21 -29.10
C PRO A 37 -28.05 -28.91 -29.39
N VAL A 38 -28.89 -29.07 -28.36
CA VAL A 38 -30.23 -29.66 -28.47
C VAL A 38 -31.23 -28.63 -29.00
N LEU A 39 -31.15 -27.38 -28.52
CA LEU A 39 -31.98 -26.25 -28.93
C LEU A 39 -31.66 -25.72 -30.34
N ALA A 40 -30.43 -25.90 -30.81
CA ALA A 40 -30.00 -25.51 -32.16
C ALA A 40 -30.75 -26.23 -33.28
N ASN A 41 -31.35 -27.39 -33.00
CA ASN A 41 -32.21 -28.11 -33.95
C ASN A 41 -33.60 -27.46 -34.16
N VAL A 42 -33.95 -26.41 -33.40
CA VAL A 42 -35.32 -25.85 -33.34
C VAL A 42 -35.43 -24.43 -33.91
N GLY A 43 -34.34 -23.78 -34.32
CA GLY A 43 -34.43 -22.49 -35.00
C GLY A 43 -33.12 -21.71 -35.07
N SER A 44 -32.81 -21.22 -36.27
CA SER A 44 -31.55 -20.56 -36.65
C SER A 44 -31.42 -19.10 -36.15
N TRP A 45 -31.71 -18.87 -34.87
CA TRP A 45 -31.38 -17.62 -34.15
C TRP A 45 -30.43 -17.86 -32.96
N ALA A 46 -29.92 -19.10 -32.84
CA ALA A 46 -29.03 -19.51 -31.76
C ALA A 46 -27.72 -18.71 -31.82
N VAL A 47 -27.58 -17.78 -30.87
CA VAL A 47 -26.30 -17.16 -30.54
C VAL A 47 -25.32 -18.30 -30.28
N THR A 48 -24.26 -18.41 -31.09
CA THR A 48 -23.30 -19.52 -30.98
C THR A 48 -22.83 -19.68 -29.52
N PRO A 49 -22.65 -20.91 -29.01
CA PRO A 49 -22.25 -21.16 -27.63
C PRO A 49 -21.04 -20.31 -27.19
N VAL A 50 -20.11 -20.10 -28.11
CA VAL A 50 -18.91 -19.25 -27.93
C VAL A 50 -19.27 -17.81 -27.58
N VAL A 51 -20.23 -17.19 -28.27
CA VAL A 51 -20.64 -15.80 -28.03
C VAL A 51 -21.34 -15.68 -26.67
N THR A 52 -22.20 -16.64 -26.33
CA THR A 52 -22.90 -16.67 -25.04
C THR A 52 -21.91 -16.85 -23.87
N THR A 53 -20.97 -17.78 -23.99
CA THR A 53 -19.91 -18.02 -23.00
C THR A 53 -18.99 -16.81 -22.85
N SER A 54 -18.63 -16.16 -23.96
CA SER A 54 -17.81 -14.94 -23.96
C SER A 54 -18.51 -13.80 -23.23
N LEU A 55 -19.77 -13.54 -23.56
CA LEU A 55 -20.53 -12.48 -22.91
C LEU A 55 -20.72 -12.74 -21.41
N GLY A 56 -21.02 -13.99 -21.05
CA GLY A 56 -21.15 -14.41 -19.66
C GLY A 56 -19.87 -14.16 -18.85
N LEU A 57 -18.70 -14.56 -19.38
CA LEU A 57 -17.41 -14.40 -18.70
C LEU A 57 -16.91 -12.95 -18.66
N ILE A 58 -17.24 -12.13 -19.66
CA ILE A 58 -16.98 -10.69 -19.65
C ILE A 58 -17.79 -10.01 -18.54
N LEU A 59 -19.08 -10.30 -18.45
CA LEU A 59 -19.95 -9.76 -17.40
C LEU A 59 -19.52 -10.26 -16.03
N LEU A 60 -19.17 -11.54 -15.91
CA LEU A 60 -18.65 -12.12 -14.69
C LEU A 60 -17.40 -11.36 -14.22
N ASN A 61 -16.39 -11.20 -15.09
CA ASN A 61 -15.17 -10.45 -14.78
C ASN A 61 -15.41 -8.95 -14.51
N ARG A 62 -16.54 -8.38 -14.97
CA ARG A 62 -16.90 -6.99 -14.71
C ARG A 62 -17.58 -6.79 -13.36
N PHE A 63 -18.47 -7.70 -12.98
CA PHE A 63 -19.37 -7.54 -11.83
C PHE A 63 -18.92 -8.31 -10.57
N LEU A 64 -18.11 -9.37 -10.70
CA LEU A 64 -17.53 -10.05 -9.53
C LEU A 64 -16.57 -9.16 -8.73
N PRO A 65 -15.68 -8.38 -9.38
CA PRO A 65 -14.72 -7.56 -8.65
C PRO A 65 -15.41 -6.47 -7.84
N ASN A 66 -14.88 -6.20 -6.65
CA ASN A 66 -15.37 -5.13 -5.78
C ASN A 66 -14.96 -3.72 -6.25
N GLN A 67 -14.60 -3.56 -7.52
CA GLN A 67 -14.02 -2.35 -8.07
C GLN A 67 -14.62 -2.01 -9.43
N THR A 68 -14.59 -0.73 -9.79
CA THR A 68 -15.04 -0.23 -11.09
C THR A 68 -14.04 -0.60 -12.19
N VAL A 69 -14.04 -1.86 -12.60
CA VAL A 69 -13.20 -2.36 -13.70
C VAL A 69 -13.54 -1.65 -15.02
N ARG A 70 -12.52 -1.10 -15.69
CA ARG A 70 -12.67 -0.54 -17.05
C ARG A 70 -13.15 -1.61 -18.04
N TRP A 71 -14.11 -1.26 -18.89
CA TRP A 71 -14.67 -2.16 -19.92
C TRP A 71 -13.60 -2.85 -20.77
N ARG A 72 -12.55 -2.14 -21.17
CA ARG A 72 -11.44 -2.70 -21.98
C ARG A 72 -10.73 -3.85 -21.25
N ALA A 73 -10.51 -3.75 -19.95
CA ALA A 73 -9.86 -4.79 -19.16
C ALA A 73 -10.79 -6.01 -18.99
N ALA A 74 -12.08 -5.78 -18.73
CA ALA A 74 -13.07 -6.84 -18.60
C ALA A 74 -13.28 -7.63 -19.90
N VAL A 75 -13.23 -6.95 -21.07
CA VAL A 75 -13.29 -7.62 -22.37
C VAL A 75 -12.07 -8.50 -22.60
N ILE A 76 -10.85 -8.00 -22.31
CA ILE A 76 -9.62 -8.78 -22.52
C ILE A 76 -9.57 -10.03 -21.63
N GLY A 77 -9.82 -9.88 -20.33
CA GLY A 77 -9.84 -11.03 -19.42
C GLY A 77 -11.02 -11.97 -19.64
N GLY A 78 -12.19 -11.42 -20.02
CA GLY A 78 -13.36 -12.23 -20.37
C GLY A 78 -13.19 -13.04 -21.64
N LEU A 79 -12.59 -12.48 -22.69
CA LEU A 79 -12.26 -13.21 -23.92
C LEU A 79 -11.21 -14.29 -23.69
N LEU A 80 -10.19 -14.01 -22.87
CA LEU A 80 -9.20 -15.02 -22.50
C LEU A 80 -9.85 -16.18 -21.74
N SER A 81 -10.64 -15.91 -20.71
CA SER A 81 -11.39 -16.96 -20.02
C SER A 81 -12.31 -17.72 -20.96
N ALA A 82 -12.98 -17.06 -21.89
CA ALA A 82 -13.88 -17.71 -22.84
C ALA A 82 -13.14 -18.67 -23.76
N ALA A 83 -11.98 -18.25 -24.29
CA ALA A 83 -11.12 -19.11 -25.10
C ALA A 83 -10.66 -20.35 -24.32
N LEU A 84 -10.20 -20.16 -23.07
CA LEU A 84 -9.80 -21.26 -22.19
C LEU A 84 -10.97 -22.18 -21.83
N PHE A 85 -12.18 -21.63 -21.68
CA PHE A 85 -13.38 -22.40 -21.36
C PHE A 85 -13.84 -23.25 -22.53
N GLU A 86 -13.82 -22.72 -23.76
CA GLU A 86 -14.10 -23.50 -24.97
C GLU A 86 -13.08 -24.62 -25.16
N PHE A 87 -11.79 -24.32 -24.98
CA PHE A 87 -10.75 -25.34 -25.01
C PHE A 87 -10.95 -26.41 -23.93
N GLY A 88 -11.29 -25.99 -22.72
CA GLY A 88 -11.61 -26.87 -21.60
C GLY A 88 -12.76 -27.82 -21.92
N LYS A 89 -13.83 -27.34 -22.58
CA LYS A 89 -14.97 -28.20 -22.96
C LYS A 89 -14.56 -29.30 -23.92
N ILE A 90 -13.73 -28.96 -24.91
CA ILE A 90 -13.21 -29.94 -25.89
C ILE A 90 -12.32 -30.96 -25.18
N ALA A 91 -11.37 -30.50 -24.36
CA ALA A 91 -10.45 -31.36 -23.62
C ALA A 91 -11.19 -32.30 -22.65
N PHE A 92 -12.20 -31.77 -21.95
CA PHE A 92 -13.02 -32.55 -21.02
C PHE A 92 -13.92 -33.55 -21.73
N GLY A 93 -14.46 -33.20 -22.90
CA GLY A 93 -15.18 -34.14 -23.75
C GLY A 93 -14.30 -35.34 -24.14
N GLN A 94 -13.05 -35.09 -24.54
CA GLN A 94 -12.08 -36.15 -24.85
C GLN A 94 -11.75 -37.00 -23.61
N TYR A 95 -11.55 -36.37 -22.45
CA TYR A 95 -11.33 -37.08 -21.19
C TYR A 95 -12.50 -38.01 -20.85
N LEU A 96 -13.74 -37.53 -21.02
CA LEU A 96 -14.94 -38.31 -20.74
C LEU A 96 -15.04 -39.53 -21.67
N SER A 97 -14.77 -39.33 -22.97
CA SER A 97 -14.79 -40.41 -23.96
C SER A 97 -13.68 -41.44 -23.77
N MET A 98 -12.47 -41.02 -23.38
CA MET A 98 -11.33 -41.93 -23.24
C MET A 98 -11.29 -42.66 -21.90
N VAL A 99 -11.53 -41.95 -20.79
CA VAL A 99 -11.25 -42.44 -19.43
C VAL A 99 -12.53 -42.78 -18.68
N ALA A 100 -13.53 -41.90 -18.70
CA ALA A 100 -14.71 -42.06 -17.84
C ALA A 100 -15.65 -43.17 -18.34
N ILE A 101 -15.96 -43.18 -19.63
CA ILE A 101 -16.89 -44.15 -20.23
C ILE A 101 -16.24 -45.55 -20.35
N ASN A 102 -14.98 -45.64 -20.82
CA ASN A 102 -14.37 -46.94 -21.08
C ASN A 102 -13.80 -47.65 -19.84
N THR A 103 -13.39 -46.93 -18.80
CA THR A 103 -12.68 -47.53 -17.65
C THR A 103 -13.42 -47.40 -16.33
N TYR A 104 -14.17 -46.30 -16.12
CA TYR A 104 -14.81 -46.02 -14.82
C TYR A 104 -16.28 -46.44 -14.74
N GLU A 105 -17.01 -46.45 -15.86
CA GLU A 105 -18.42 -46.87 -15.90
C GLU A 105 -18.60 -48.35 -15.50
N GLY A 106 -17.65 -49.21 -15.87
CA GLY A 106 -17.70 -50.65 -15.57
C GLY A 106 -17.49 -51.03 -14.10
N ILE A 107 -16.89 -50.16 -13.27
CA ILE A 107 -16.59 -50.44 -11.85
C ILE A 107 -17.46 -49.59 -10.92
N TYR A 108 -17.71 -48.31 -11.28
CA TYR A 108 -18.37 -47.33 -10.41
C TYR A 108 -19.74 -46.85 -10.92
N GLY A 109 -20.15 -47.23 -12.14
CA GLY A 109 -21.47 -46.91 -12.70
C GLY A 109 -21.87 -45.44 -12.56
N SER A 110 -23.11 -45.17 -12.15
CA SER A 110 -23.66 -43.82 -11.95
C SER A 110 -22.95 -43.01 -10.86
N LEU A 111 -22.17 -43.64 -9.98
CA LEU A 111 -21.41 -42.95 -8.92
C LEU A 111 -20.22 -42.15 -9.49
N ALA A 112 -19.73 -42.51 -10.69
CA ALA A 112 -18.62 -41.83 -11.35
C ALA A 112 -18.96 -40.39 -11.78
N ILE A 113 -20.25 -40.04 -11.87
CA ILE A 113 -20.73 -38.70 -12.23
C ILE A 113 -20.23 -37.66 -11.22
N LEU A 114 -20.21 -38.01 -9.93
CA LEU A 114 -19.85 -37.06 -8.86
C LEU A 114 -18.36 -36.63 -8.95
N PRO A 115 -17.36 -37.53 -8.97
CA PRO A 115 -15.96 -37.14 -9.15
C PRO A 115 -15.70 -36.39 -10.46
N VAL A 116 -16.31 -36.84 -11.56
CA VAL A 116 -16.16 -36.21 -12.88
C VAL A 116 -16.71 -34.78 -12.86
N PHE A 117 -17.85 -34.56 -12.23
CA PHE A 117 -18.42 -33.23 -12.03
C PHE A 117 -17.52 -32.33 -11.17
N VAL A 118 -16.96 -32.86 -10.08
CA VAL A 118 -16.05 -32.10 -9.20
C VAL A 118 -14.79 -31.66 -9.94
N VAL A 119 -14.20 -32.53 -10.76
CA VAL A 119 -13.04 -32.18 -11.60
C VAL A 119 -13.40 -31.08 -12.59
N TRP A 120 -14.54 -31.20 -13.28
CA TRP A 120 -14.99 -30.16 -14.22
C TRP A 120 -15.25 -28.82 -13.55
N ALA A 121 -15.90 -28.84 -12.39
CA ALA A 121 -16.16 -27.64 -11.60
C ALA A 121 -14.85 -26.97 -11.16
N TYR A 122 -13.86 -27.76 -10.72
CA TYR A 122 -12.53 -27.27 -10.36
C TYR A 122 -11.83 -26.58 -11.54
N VAL A 123 -11.79 -27.22 -12.71
CA VAL A 123 -11.17 -26.65 -13.92
C VAL A 123 -11.90 -25.39 -14.37
N SER A 124 -13.24 -25.42 -14.38
CA SER A 124 -14.07 -24.26 -14.73
C SER A 124 -13.77 -23.07 -13.83
N TRP A 125 -13.62 -23.31 -12.53
CA TRP A 125 -13.31 -22.28 -11.56
C TRP A 125 -11.90 -21.70 -11.74
N LEU A 126 -10.92 -22.56 -12.05
CA LEU A 126 -9.55 -22.14 -12.34
C LEU A 126 -9.50 -21.20 -13.56
N ILE A 127 -10.26 -21.49 -14.61
CA ILE A 127 -10.36 -20.63 -15.81
C ILE A 127 -10.96 -19.25 -15.48
N VAL A 128 -11.97 -19.22 -14.60
CA VAL A 128 -12.57 -17.96 -14.13
C VAL A 128 -11.57 -17.14 -13.32
N LEU A 129 -10.83 -17.78 -12.40
CA LEU A 129 -9.81 -17.12 -11.59
C LEU A 129 -8.68 -16.53 -12.45
N LEU A 130 -8.24 -17.27 -13.47
CA LEU A 130 -7.18 -16.85 -14.38
C LEU A 130 -7.59 -15.62 -15.22
N GLY A 131 -8.84 -15.55 -15.67
CA GLY A 131 -9.37 -14.34 -16.33
C GLY A 131 -9.52 -13.15 -15.40
N ALA A 132 -9.89 -13.38 -14.14
CA ALA A 132 -9.99 -12.31 -13.14
C ALA A 132 -8.61 -11.70 -12.84
N GLU A 133 -7.57 -12.54 -12.75
CA GLU A 133 -6.18 -12.10 -12.58
C GLU A 133 -5.68 -11.33 -13.81
N THR A 134 -5.96 -11.84 -15.00
CA THR A 134 -5.61 -11.14 -16.25
C THR A 134 -6.29 -9.78 -16.34
N THR A 135 -7.58 -9.72 -15.99
CA THR A 135 -8.35 -8.46 -15.92
C THR A 135 -7.70 -7.47 -14.95
N PHE A 136 -7.25 -7.95 -13.78
CA PHE A 136 -6.58 -7.14 -12.78
C PHE A 136 -5.27 -6.54 -13.32
N VAL A 137 -4.43 -7.36 -13.96
CA VAL A 137 -3.15 -6.93 -14.53
C VAL A 137 -3.37 -5.88 -15.61
N VAL A 138 -4.27 -6.14 -16.56
CA VAL A 138 -4.58 -5.20 -17.66
C VAL A 138 -5.18 -3.88 -17.13
N HIS A 139 -5.99 -3.95 -16.08
CA HIS A 139 -6.57 -2.76 -15.45
C HIS A 139 -5.51 -1.84 -14.82
N HIS A 140 -4.49 -2.42 -14.18
CA HIS A 140 -3.47 -1.66 -13.44
C HIS A 140 -2.23 -1.31 -14.28
N LEU A 141 -2.05 -1.95 -15.45
CA LEU A 141 -0.92 -1.69 -16.34
C LEU A 141 -0.80 -0.20 -16.73
N SER A 142 -1.92 0.49 -16.96
CA SER A 142 -1.91 1.91 -17.31
C SER A 142 -1.49 2.84 -16.16
N SER A 143 -1.65 2.40 -14.91
CA SER A 143 -1.19 3.14 -13.73
C SER A 143 0.30 2.90 -13.50
N VAL A 144 0.74 1.64 -13.65
CA VAL A 144 2.15 1.25 -13.54
C VAL A 144 3.02 1.89 -14.63
N ALA A 145 2.52 1.95 -15.87
CA ALA A 145 3.24 2.55 -17.00
C ALA A 145 3.36 4.08 -16.90
N ARG A 146 2.44 4.76 -16.18
CA ARG A 146 2.48 6.22 -15.99
C ARG A 146 3.28 6.65 -14.76
N GLU A 147 3.32 5.82 -13.73
CA GLU A 147 3.88 6.20 -12.42
C GLU A 147 5.20 5.50 -12.10
N GLY A 148 5.64 4.55 -12.94
CA GLY A 148 6.70 3.60 -12.57
C GLY A 148 6.20 2.66 -11.47
N TYR A 149 6.91 1.55 -11.21
CA TYR A 149 6.58 0.64 -10.10
C TYR A 149 6.88 1.32 -8.74
N VAL A 150 6.05 2.28 -8.32
CA VAL A 150 6.10 2.82 -6.96
C VAL A 150 5.46 1.80 -6.02
N GLN A 151 6.25 1.28 -5.08
CA GLN A 151 5.79 0.30 -4.10
C GLN A 151 4.52 0.80 -3.38
N PRO A 152 3.41 0.02 -3.37
CA PRO A 152 2.14 0.42 -2.76
C PRO A 152 2.21 0.71 -1.24
N GLY A 153 3.23 0.18 -0.55
CA GLY A 153 3.46 0.44 0.87
C GLY A 153 3.58 1.94 1.20
N HIS A 154 4.17 2.71 0.28
CA HIS A 154 4.31 4.16 0.44
C HIS A 154 2.99 4.94 0.29
N ARG A 155 1.98 4.39 -0.40
CA ARG A 155 0.69 5.08 -0.63
C ARG A 155 -0.31 4.90 0.51
N VAL A 156 -0.30 3.76 1.20
CA VAL A 156 -1.23 3.51 2.31
C VAL A 156 -0.81 4.26 3.57
N GLN A 157 0.50 4.42 3.80
CA GLN A 157 1.02 5.11 4.99
C GLN A 157 0.75 6.63 4.96
N ARG A 158 0.79 7.27 3.78
CA ARG A 158 0.45 8.70 3.61
C ARG A 158 -0.98 9.05 4.03
N ARG A 159 -1.90 8.08 4.04
CA ARG A 159 -3.29 8.28 4.51
C ARG A 159 -3.48 8.12 6.02
N LEU A 160 -2.55 7.49 6.74
CA LEU A 160 -2.68 7.25 8.18
C LEU A 160 -1.89 8.24 9.05
N LEU A 161 -0.87 8.91 8.51
CA LEU A 161 -0.10 9.92 9.24
C LEU A 161 -0.75 11.30 9.03
N PRO A 162 -1.32 11.95 10.07
CA PRO A 162 -2.10 13.19 9.92
C PRO A 162 -1.32 14.36 9.30
N THR A 163 0.01 14.33 9.32
CA THR A 163 0.93 15.24 8.61
C THR A 163 2.34 14.64 8.73
N PRO A 164 2.86 13.90 7.73
CA PRO A 164 4.14 13.20 7.87
C PRO A 164 5.31 14.16 8.19
N GLY A 165 5.27 15.42 7.70
CA GLY A 165 6.30 16.41 8.01
C GLY A 165 6.36 16.81 9.48
N ARG A 166 5.23 17.03 10.15
CA ARG A 166 5.24 17.41 11.58
C ARG A 166 5.74 16.25 12.45
N THR A 167 5.35 15.03 12.12
CA THR A 167 5.85 13.83 12.81
C THR A 167 7.34 13.65 12.56
N ALA A 168 7.82 13.84 11.32
CA ALA A 168 9.23 13.80 11.00
C ALA A 168 10.05 14.86 11.74
N ALA A 169 9.56 16.08 11.83
CA ALA A 169 10.20 17.14 12.60
C ALA A 169 10.30 16.78 14.10
N ARG A 170 9.28 16.15 14.68
CA ARG A 170 9.31 15.67 16.07
C ARG A 170 10.28 14.53 16.28
N LEU A 171 10.34 13.58 15.34
CA LEU A 171 11.31 12.48 15.37
C LEU A 171 12.74 13.01 15.24
N MET A 172 12.98 13.92 14.30
CA MET A 172 14.27 14.59 14.12
C MET A 172 14.68 15.36 15.39
N LEU A 173 13.73 16.06 16.04
CA LEU A 173 13.99 16.79 17.29
C LEU A 173 14.36 15.84 18.42
N ALA A 174 13.70 14.68 18.50
CA ALA A 174 14.01 13.66 19.49
C ALA A 174 15.41 13.06 19.28
N ILE A 175 15.78 12.76 18.04
CA ILE A 175 17.11 12.26 17.67
C ILE A 175 18.19 13.31 18.02
N ALA A 176 17.94 14.57 17.67
CA ALA A 176 18.84 15.68 17.91
C ALA A 176 19.03 15.99 19.42
N ASP A 177 17.94 16.00 20.20
CA ASP A 177 17.96 16.18 21.66
C ASP A 177 18.69 15.03 22.36
N ASN A 178 18.53 13.79 21.90
CA ASN A 178 19.28 12.64 22.45
C ASN A 178 20.78 12.75 22.17
N TYR A 179 21.14 13.18 20.95
CA TYR A 179 22.53 13.39 20.55
C TYR A 179 23.21 14.51 21.35
N ASP A 180 22.55 15.66 21.53
CA ASP A 180 23.07 16.80 22.29
C ASP A 180 23.30 16.44 23.77
N ARG A 181 22.34 15.74 24.39
CA ARG A 181 22.48 15.20 25.75
C ARG A 181 23.67 14.25 25.88
N GLY A 182 23.82 13.34 24.92
CA GLY A 182 24.96 12.42 24.87
C GLY A 182 26.30 13.16 24.75
N ALA A 183 26.35 14.25 23.98
CA ALA A 183 27.54 15.07 23.84
C ALA A 183 27.89 15.86 25.12
N GLU A 184 26.89 16.34 25.87
CA GLU A 184 27.11 17.00 27.16
C GLU A 184 27.63 16.06 28.24
N LEU A 185 27.06 14.86 28.33
CA LEU A 185 27.51 13.84 29.27
C LEU A 185 28.97 13.47 29.03
N ARG A 186 29.43 13.41 27.78
CA ARG A 186 30.84 13.17 27.43
C ARG A 186 31.75 14.32 27.83
N ARG A 187 31.33 15.57 27.61
CA ARG A 187 32.12 16.75 28.00
C ARG A 187 32.31 16.84 29.50
N ASN A 188 31.31 16.41 30.27
CA ASN A 188 31.30 16.50 31.73
C ASN A 188 31.73 15.18 32.42
N ALA A 189 32.11 14.15 31.66
CA ALA A 189 32.52 12.88 32.22
C ALA A 189 33.88 13.03 32.94
N PRO A 190 34.04 12.53 34.18
CA PRO A 190 35.32 12.54 34.86
C PRO A 190 36.33 11.67 34.10
N ALA A 191 37.56 12.18 33.94
CA ALA A 191 38.65 11.45 33.32
C ALA A 191 39.03 10.24 34.20
N GLY A 192 38.55 9.05 33.85
CA GLY A 192 38.87 7.79 34.53
C GLY A 192 37.70 6.87 34.89
N ASP A 193 36.47 7.16 34.47
CA ASP A 193 35.31 6.30 34.76
C ASP A 193 35.27 5.06 33.85
N GLU A 194 35.65 3.89 34.38
CA GLU A 194 35.67 2.59 33.66
C GLU A 194 34.26 2.08 33.30
N ASP A 195 33.21 2.59 33.95
CA ASP A 195 31.79 2.35 33.61
C ASP A 195 31.25 3.28 32.50
N GLY A 196 32.08 4.23 32.04
CA GLY A 196 31.77 5.14 30.95
C GLY A 196 31.35 4.49 29.61
N PRO A 197 31.96 3.38 29.12
CA PRO A 197 31.70 2.90 27.76
C PRO A 197 30.27 2.38 27.56
N GLU A 198 29.56 1.90 28.58
CA GLU A 198 28.14 1.50 28.45
C GLU A 198 27.19 2.70 28.43
N LYS A 199 27.41 3.73 29.26
CA LYS A 199 26.66 5.00 29.20
C LYS A 199 26.92 5.78 27.90
N LEU A 200 28.06 5.57 27.26
CA LEU A 200 28.42 6.16 25.96
C LEU A 200 27.86 5.40 24.75
N ARG A 201 27.25 4.21 24.91
CA ARG A 201 26.64 3.41 23.82
C ARG A 201 25.24 3.88 23.41
N SER A 202 24.58 4.77 24.18
CA SER A 202 23.21 5.25 23.96
C SER A 202 23.12 6.58 23.20
N VAL A 203 24.11 6.91 22.37
CA VAL A 203 24.12 8.18 21.60
C VAL A 203 23.00 8.21 20.57
N GLY A 204 22.80 7.09 19.88
CA GLY A 204 21.75 6.99 18.88
C GLY A 204 20.42 6.70 19.53
N MET A 205 19.38 7.30 18.96
CA MET A 205 18.00 7.07 19.37
C MET A 205 17.48 5.82 18.65
N THR A 206 17.17 4.76 19.40
CA THR A 206 16.68 3.50 18.80
C THR A 206 15.25 3.64 18.28
N VAL A 207 14.87 2.75 17.35
CA VAL A 207 13.51 2.69 16.81
C VAL A 207 12.50 2.42 17.92
N ASP A 208 12.83 1.53 18.85
CA ASP A 208 11.97 1.19 19.98
C ASP A 208 11.80 2.37 20.95
N ALA A 209 12.87 3.12 21.23
CA ALA A 209 12.79 4.33 22.05
C ALA A 209 11.95 5.42 21.40
N LEU A 210 12.01 5.56 20.06
CA LEU A 210 11.13 6.47 19.33
C LEU A 210 9.66 6.01 19.40
N ASN A 211 9.42 4.70 19.34
CA ASN A 211 8.07 4.16 19.42
C ASN A 211 7.46 4.34 20.81
N GLU A 212 8.22 4.09 21.87
CA GLU A 212 7.80 4.34 23.24
C GLU A 212 7.50 5.82 23.50
N ARG A 213 8.30 6.73 22.91
CA ARG A 213 8.14 8.18 23.11
C ARG A 213 6.93 8.76 22.38
N PHE A 214 6.60 8.26 21.19
CA PHE A 214 5.60 8.87 20.32
C PHE A 214 4.34 8.03 20.12
N ASP A 215 4.35 6.74 20.44
CA ASP A 215 3.23 5.79 20.32
C ASP A 215 2.55 5.82 18.93
N ILE A 216 3.36 5.95 17.87
CA ILE A 216 2.89 6.03 16.48
C ILE A 216 3.08 4.71 15.70
N GLY A 217 3.69 3.70 16.32
CA GLY A 217 4.01 2.42 15.70
C GLY A 217 5.37 2.41 14.98
N LEU A 218 5.97 1.22 14.91
CA LEU A 218 7.31 1.01 14.34
C LEU A 218 7.38 1.32 12.84
N ALA A 219 6.37 0.93 12.06
CA ALA A 219 6.40 1.08 10.60
C ALA A 219 6.47 2.56 10.13
N PRO A 220 5.66 3.49 10.68
CA PRO A 220 5.84 4.93 10.43
C PRO A 220 7.22 5.47 10.79
N ILE A 221 7.78 5.06 11.93
CA ILE A 221 9.09 5.52 12.39
C ILE A 221 10.18 5.09 11.42
N VAL A 222 10.21 3.80 11.06
CA VAL A 222 11.19 3.25 10.11
C VAL A 222 11.10 3.94 8.75
N THR A 223 9.87 4.20 8.27
CA THR A 223 9.67 4.88 6.97
C THR A 223 10.19 6.32 6.99
N ILE A 224 9.90 7.05 8.07
CA ILE A 224 10.36 8.44 8.22
C ILE A 224 11.89 8.48 8.39
N ALA A 225 12.44 7.58 9.21
CA ALA A 225 13.88 7.47 9.43
C ALA A 225 14.63 7.15 8.12
N ASP A 226 14.16 6.19 7.34
CA ASP A 226 14.74 5.85 6.03
C ASP A 226 14.73 7.05 5.06
N GLN A 227 13.68 7.88 5.07
CA GLN A 227 13.65 9.10 4.25
C GLN A 227 14.63 10.18 4.75
N LEU A 228 14.72 10.38 6.07
CA LEU A 228 15.68 11.30 6.68
C LEU A 228 17.14 10.85 6.43
N GLU A 229 17.38 9.54 6.45
CA GLU A 229 18.70 8.94 6.21
C GLU A 229 19.14 9.10 4.75
N ARG A 230 18.24 8.81 3.79
CA ARG A 230 18.52 9.05 2.36
C ARG A 230 18.82 10.50 2.04
N ALA A 231 18.22 11.43 2.79
CA ALA A 231 18.48 12.85 2.63
C ALA A 231 19.76 13.34 3.34
N GLY A 232 20.48 12.44 4.03
CA GLY A 232 21.68 12.74 4.79
C GLY A 232 21.44 13.54 6.08
N LEU A 233 20.20 13.63 6.56
CA LEU A 233 19.87 14.36 7.78
C LEU A 233 20.14 13.54 9.04
N ILE A 234 20.01 12.21 8.94
CA ILE A 234 20.36 11.26 9.99
C ILE A 234 21.25 10.15 9.42
N VAL A 235 21.97 9.47 10.30
CA VAL A 235 22.80 8.30 9.98
C VAL A 235 22.44 7.19 10.95
N ALA A 236 22.22 5.98 10.44
CA ALA A 236 22.06 4.79 11.28
C ALA A 236 23.42 4.33 11.79
N LEU A 237 23.57 4.22 13.11
CA LEU A 237 24.72 3.54 13.71
C LEU A 237 24.49 2.03 13.57
N GLY A 238 25.42 1.31 12.94
CA GLY A 238 25.28 -0.12 12.72
C GLY A 238 25.00 -0.90 14.02
N GLY A 239 24.13 -1.90 13.94
CA GLY A 239 23.61 -2.62 15.11
C GLY A 239 22.33 -2.00 15.69
N ASP A 240 21.99 -2.34 16.94
CA ASP A 240 20.84 -1.76 17.66
C ASP A 240 21.18 -0.41 18.32
N GLN A 241 22.10 0.34 17.72
CA GLN A 241 22.63 1.60 18.28
C GLN A 241 21.83 2.84 17.87
N GLY A 242 20.80 2.67 17.04
CA GLY A 242 19.85 3.72 16.69
C GLY A 242 20.38 4.79 15.71
N TYR A 243 19.69 5.92 15.65
CA TYR A 243 19.96 7.01 14.71
C TYR A 243 20.64 8.20 15.38
N VAL A 244 21.55 8.85 14.65
CA VAL A 244 22.18 10.12 15.02
C VAL A 244 22.03 11.17 13.92
N PRO A 245 22.12 12.47 14.22
CA PRO A 245 22.16 13.51 13.20
C PRO A 245 23.36 13.33 12.26
N GLY A 246 23.14 13.43 10.95
CA GLY A 246 24.17 13.33 9.91
C GLY A 246 24.87 14.66 9.59
N LEU A 247 24.32 15.76 10.08
CA LEU A 247 24.80 17.12 9.89
C LEU A 247 24.87 17.85 11.25
N PRO A 248 25.70 18.91 11.36
CA PRO A 248 25.65 19.80 12.52
C PRO A 248 24.23 20.35 12.73
N LEU A 249 23.79 20.41 13.98
CA LEU A 249 22.41 20.78 14.35
C LEU A 249 21.98 22.17 13.89
N GLU A 250 22.95 23.06 13.71
CA GLU A 250 22.80 24.43 13.16
C GLU A 250 22.52 24.43 11.65
N GLN A 251 22.92 23.38 10.93
CA GLN A 251 22.73 23.25 9.48
C GLN A 251 21.44 22.49 9.12
N ILE A 252 20.76 21.92 10.11
CA ILE A 252 19.50 21.22 9.90
C ILE A 252 18.38 22.25 10.12
N GLU A 253 17.80 22.72 9.03
CA GLU A 253 16.65 23.63 9.07
C GLU A 253 15.34 22.87 9.27
N LEU A 254 14.45 23.42 10.10
CA LEU A 254 13.10 22.87 10.27
C LEU A 254 12.31 22.88 8.95
N ALA A 255 12.51 23.90 8.12
CA ALA A 255 11.85 24.04 6.82
C ALA A 255 12.21 22.89 5.88
N ARG A 256 13.50 22.53 5.85
CA ARG A 256 14.01 21.41 5.04
C ARG A 256 13.36 20.08 5.43
N VAL A 257 13.19 19.82 6.73
CA VAL A 257 12.50 18.61 7.21
C VAL A 257 11.02 18.65 6.85
N LEU A 258 10.33 19.77 7.05
CA LEU A 258 8.89 19.85 6.75
C LEU A 258 8.61 19.68 5.25
N HIS A 259 9.33 20.39 4.38
CA HIS A 259 9.15 20.32 2.92
C HIS A 259 9.45 18.94 2.34
N MET A 260 10.38 18.18 2.93
CA MET A 260 10.70 16.82 2.47
C MET A 260 9.50 15.87 2.53
N PHE A 261 8.63 16.07 3.52
CA PHE A 261 7.46 15.22 3.75
C PHE A 261 6.16 15.89 3.32
N ASP A 262 6.23 17.12 2.80
CA ASP A 262 5.09 17.89 2.31
C ASP A 262 4.71 17.46 0.89
N GLY A 263 4.35 16.18 0.79
CA GLY A 263 4.11 15.51 -0.47
C GLY A 263 2.67 15.65 -0.94
N GLY A 264 2.33 16.79 -1.52
CA GLY A 264 1.27 16.89 -2.51
C GLY A 264 -0.03 17.53 -2.05
N ASP A 265 0.02 18.74 -1.51
CA ASP A 265 -1.08 19.65 -1.82
C ASP A 265 -0.97 19.98 -3.31
N VAL A 266 -2.03 19.61 -4.04
CA VAL A 266 -2.20 19.95 -5.45
C VAL A 266 -2.12 21.48 -5.51
N LYS A 267 -0.98 22.04 -5.89
CA LYS A 267 -0.88 23.46 -6.29
C LYS A 267 -1.96 23.68 -7.32
N SER A 268 -3.04 24.29 -6.86
CA SER A 268 -4.36 24.09 -7.42
C SER A 268 -4.38 24.53 -8.87
N ALA A 269 -4.97 23.69 -9.72
CA ALA A 269 -5.19 23.96 -11.12
C ALA A 269 -6.35 24.96 -11.28
N ARG A 270 -6.15 26.19 -10.80
CA ARG A 270 -6.81 27.46 -11.18
C ARG A 270 -6.42 28.52 -10.15
N ALA A 271 -6.07 29.71 -10.63
CA ALA A 271 -5.87 30.90 -9.81
C ALA A 271 -7.23 31.38 -9.26
N ASP A 272 -7.76 30.66 -8.28
CA ASP A 272 -8.94 31.04 -7.52
C ASP A 272 -8.48 31.71 -6.22
N SER A 273 -9.32 32.53 -5.56
CA SER A 273 -8.96 33.29 -4.35
C SER A 273 -8.44 32.44 -3.17
N LEU A 274 -8.70 31.13 -3.17
CA LEU A 274 -8.13 30.20 -2.19
C LEU A 274 -6.64 29.91 -2.46
N ALA A 275 -6.20 29.93 -3.72
CA ALA A 275 -4.79 29.76 -4.07
C ALA A 275 -3.94 30.91 -3.51
N GLU A 276 -4.41 32.16 -3.66
CA GLU A 276 -3.74 33.33 -3.07
C GLU A 276 -3.66 33.24 -1.55
N LEU A 277 -4.73 32.80 -0.88
CA LEU A 277 -4.74 32.61 0.58
C LEU A 277 -3.79 31.50 1.03
N PHE A 278 -3.72 30.38 0.30
CA PHE A 278 -2.78 29.31 0.63
C PHE A 278 -1.33 29.70 0.35
N ASP A 279 -1.05 30.44 -0.73
CA ASP A 279 0.27 31.00 -1.00
C ASP A 279 0.69 31.99 0.12
N GLU A 280 -0.22 32.82 0.61
CA GLU A 280 0.04 33.72 1.75
C GLU A 280 0.31 32.93 3.04
N LEU A 281 -0.45 31.87 3.31
CA LEU A 281 -0.21 31.00 4.47
C LEU A 281 1.12 30.25 4.37
N ASP A 282 1.47 29.76 3.19
CA ASP A 282 2.73 29.07 2.92
C ASP A 282 3.92 30.03 3.05
N GLU A 283 3.78 31.28 2.59
CA GLU A 283 4.80 32.31 2.77
C GLU A 283 4.98 32.68 4.25
N LEU A 284 3.88 32.89 4.99
CA LEU A 284 3.93 33.17 6.43
C LEU A 284 4.52 31.99 7.22
N GLN A 285 4.16 30.76 6.86
CA GLN A 285 4.72 29.56 7.46
C GLN A 285 6.20 29.42 7.12
N GLY A 286 6.59 29.59 5.85
CA GLY A 286 7.96 29.52 5.37
C GLY A 286 8.87 30.54 6.05
N ARG A 287 8.41 31.78 6.23
CA ARG A 287 9.16 32.81 6.98
C ARG A 287 9.39 32.43 8.44
N LYS A 288 8.38 31.86 9.10
CA LYS A 288 8.47 31.50 10.52
C LYS A 288 9.30 30.24 10.77
N VAL A 289 9.25 29.29 9.84
CA VAL A 289 9.92 27.99 9.93
C VAL A 289 11.35 28.06 9.40
N GLY A 290 11.61 28.83 8.35
CA GLY A 290 12.94 28.98 7.74
C GLY A 290 13.96 29.68 8.64
N GLU A 291 13.51 30.45 9.64
CA GLU A 291 14.38 31.05 10.65
C GLU A 291 14.77 30.09 11.78
N LEU A 292 14.27 28.83 11.78
CA LEU A 292 14.48 27.86 12.86
C LEU A 292 15.38 26.69 12.42
N ASP A 293 16.51 26.55 13.09
CA ASP A 293 17.36 25.36 13.06
C ASP A 293 17.08 24.42 14.25
N PHE A 294 17.56 23.17 14.16
CA PHE A 294 17.37 22.20 15.25
C PHE A 294 18.18 22.54 16.50
N GLN A 295 19.31 23.27 16.38
CA GLN A 295 20.06 23.77 17.53
C GLN A 295 19.20 24.72 18.40
N THR A 296 18.54 25.68 17.77
CA THR A 296 17.63 26.64 18.41
C THR A 296 16.44 25.93 19.04
N LEU A 297 15.89 24.93 18.36
CA LEU A 297 14.78 24.12 18.90
C LEU A 297 15.18 23.34 20.16
N ILE A 298 16.40 22.80 20.22
CA ILE A 298 16.92 22.11 21.42
C ILE A 298 17.09 23.10 22.58
N VAL A 299 17.65 24.28 22.32
CA VAL A 299 17.78 25.33 23.34
C VAL A 299 16.41 25.73 23.90
N MET A 300 15.40 25.88 23.03
CA MET A 300 14.03 26.16 23.45
C MET A 300 13.43 25.02 24.30
N GLU A 301 13.66 23.77 23.91
CA GLU A 301 13.16 22.60 24.63
C GLU A 301 13.84 22.45 26.01
N ARG A 302 15.14 22.77 26.10
CA ARG A 302 15.87 22.80 27.37
C ARG A 302 15.34 23.89 28.31
N ALA A 303 15.17 25.11 27.81
CA ALA A 303 14.61 26.21 28.60
C ALA A 303 13.20 25.87 29.12
N ARG A 304 12.39 25.18 28.30
CA ARG A 304 11.06 24.71 28.69
C ARG A 304 11.10 23.69 29.83
N ARG A 305 12.05 22.74 29.82
CA ARG A 305 12.24 21.76 30.89
C ARG A 305 12.70 22.39 32.20
N GLU A 306 13.53 23.43 32.12
CA GLU A 306 14.04 24.17 33.28
C GLU A 306 13.03 25.21 33.82
N GLY A 307 11.84 25.31 33.22
CA GLY A 307 10.82 26.30 33.62
C GLY A 307 11.20 27.75 33.35
N LYS A 308 12.22 28.00 32.53
CA LYS A 308 12.70 29.35 32.20
C LYS A 308 11.83 29.98 31.11
N PRO A 309 11.52 31.29 31.18
CA PRO A 309 10.79 31.97 30.13
C PRO A 309 11.61 31.97 28.83
N VAL A 310 11.00 31.45 27.75
CA VAL A 310 11.62 31.41 26.42
C VAL A 310 11.61 32.81 25.83
N GLU A 311 12.71 33.55 25.96
CA GLU A 311 12.85 34.90 25.44
C GLU A 311 13.03 34.87 23.90
N ARG A 312 11.91 34.82 23.16
CA ARG A 312 11.89 34.73 21.68
C ARG A 312 12.67 35.83 20.95
N ARG A 313 12.99 36.94 21.63
CA ARG A 313 13.74 38.08 21.06
C ARG A 313 15.27 37.88 21.05
N ARG A 314 15.84 37.04 21.93
CA ARG A 314 17.31 36.83 22.00
C ARG A 314 17.85 35.78 21.04
N LEU A 315 17.00 34.91 20.51
CA LEU A 315 17.39 33.84 19.58
C LEU A 315 17.58 34.32 18.13
N ARG A 316 17.45 35.64 17.88
CA ARG A 316 17.45 36.20 16.52
C ARG A 316 18.83 36.29 15.86
N ARG A 317 19.92 36.09 16.62
CA ARG A 317 21.31 35.96 16.13
C ARG A 317 22.15 35.31 17.23
N LEU A 318 22.46 34.03 17.12
CA LEU A 318 23.76 33.55 17.57
C LEU A 318 24.72 33.86 16.41
N PRO A 319 25.74 34.73 16.59
CA PRO A 319 26.74 34.92 15.55
C PRO A 319 27.49 33.60 15.37
N ALA A 320 27.78 33.25 14.12
CA ALA A 320 28.76 32.22 13.79
C ALA A 320 30.03 32.52 14.60
N ALA A 321 30.46 31.55 15.41
CA ALA A 321 31.75 31.60 16.06
C ALA A 321 32.83 31.64 14.97
N GLU A 322 33.83 32.51 15.18
CA GLU A 322 34.94 32.85 14.28
C GLU A 322 35.66 31.67 13.63
#